data_AF-A0A7W7W7P6-F1
#
_entry.id   AF-A0A7W7W7P6-F1
#
_cell.length_a   1.000
_cell.length_b   1.000
_cell.length_c   1.000
_cell.angle_alpha   90.00
_cell.angle_beta   90.00
_cell.angle_gamma   90.00
#
_symmetry.space_group_name_H-M   'P 1'
#
loop_
_entity.id
_entity.type
_entity.pdbx_description
1 polymer ?
#
loop_
_entity_poly.entity_id
_entity_poly.type
_entity_poly.pdbx_seq_one_letter_code
_entity_poly.pdbx_strand_id
1 'polypeptide(L)' 'MTDRFQVRQLLSGNGTSIVIHARPDNQANIPRRYSVKGTTGPDAETLKTGDSGARIACGVISERR' A
#
# COMPACT_ATOMS: atom_id res chain seq x y z
N MET A 1 7.17 -11.08 -6.21
CA MET A 1 7.92 -11.50 -5.00
C MET A 1 8.61 -10.26 -4.43
N THR A 2 8.73 -10.12 -3.10
CA THR A 2 9.41 -8.97 -2.47
C THR A 2 10.54 -9.44 -1.57
N ASP A 3 11.66 -8.73 -1.61
CA ASP A 3 12.86 -8.86 -0.76
C ASP A 3 13.14 -7.56 0.03
N ARG A 4 12.24 -6.57 -0.06
CA ARG A 4 12.38 -5.23 0.51
C ARG A 4 12.43 -5.18 2.04
N PHE A 5 12.05 -6.26 2.72
CA PHE A 5 12.09 -6.36 4.18
C PHE A 5 12.42 -7.80 4.61
N GLN A 6 12.96 -7.92 5.82
CA GLN A 6 13.27 -9.18 6.48
C GLN A 6 12.24 -9.46 7.58
N VAL A 7 12.06 -10.73 7.95
CA VAL A 7 11.06 -11.16 8.95
C VAL A 7 11.17 -10.37 10.27
N ARG A 8 12.40 -10.11 10.76
CA ARG A 8 12.59 -9.33 12.00
C ARG A 8 11.99 -7.92 11.95
N GLN A 9 11.93 -7.30 10.76
CA GLN A 9 11.38 -5.95 10.62
C GLN A 9 9.86 -5.94 10.77
N LEU A 10 9.19 -7.06 10.45
CA LEU A 10 7.75 -7.21 10.62
C LEU A 10 7.35 -7.32 12.10
N LEU A 11 8.26 -7.76 12.95
CA LEU A 11 8.04 -8.00 14.38
C LEU A 11 8.58 -6.86 15.28
N SER A 12 9.38 -5.95 14.72
CA SER A 12 10.00 -4.86 15.47
C SER A 12 9.01 -3.75 15.87
N GLY A 13 9.32 -3.00 16.93
CA GLY A 13 8.49 -1.90 17.41
C GLY A 13 7.11 -2.38 17.87
N ASN A 14 6.06 -1.73 17.40
CA ASN A 14 4.66 -2.10 17.69
C ASN A 14 4.16 -3.28 16.83
N GLY A 15 5.04 -3.94 16.07
CA GLY A 15 4.68 -4.96 15.08
C GLY A 15 4.09 -4.37 13.81
N THR A 16 3.64 -5.23 12.91
CA THR A 16 3.04 -4.86 11.62
C THR A 16 1.75 -5.63 11.36
N SER A 17 0.97 -5.19 10.39
CA SER A 17 -0.26 -5.86 9.97
C SER A 17 -0.33 -5.96 8.46
N ILE A 18 -0.94 -7.02 7.97
CA ILE A 18 -1.38 -7.14 6.58
C ILE A 18 -2.80 -6.61 6.45
N VAL A 19 -3.06 -5.84 5.40
CA VAL A 19 -4.35 -5.20 5.15
C VAL A 19 -4.82 -5.58 3.75
N ILE A 20 -6.10 -5.93 3.63
CA ILE A 20 -6.79 -6.11 2.35
C ILE A 20 -7.69 -4.90 2.13
N HIS A 21 -7.53 -4.26 0.97
CA HIS A 21 -8.33 -3.12 0.57
C HIS A 21 -9.55 -3.54 -0.26
N ALA A 22 -10.55 -2.64 -0.33
CA ALA A 22 -11.81 -2.88 -1.03
C ALA A 22 -11.67 -2.95 -2.56
N ARG A 23 -10.64 -2.32 -3.13
CA ARG A 23 -10.41 -2.24 -4.57
C ARG A 23 -8.97 -2.64 -4.92
N PRO A 24 -8.70 -2.96 -6.21
CA PRO A 24 -7.35 -3.23 -6.68
C PRO A 24 -6.41 -2.03 -6.49
N ASP A 25 -5.15 -2.33 -6.21
CA ASP A 25 -4.04 -1.37 -6.16
C ASP A 25 -3.63 -0.94 -7.57
N ASN A 26 -3.64 0.36 -7.84
CA ASN A 26 -3.26 0.90 -9.14
C ASN A 26 -1.73 1.02 -9.35
N GLN A 27 -0.91 0.79 -8.32
CA GLN A 27 0.55 0.83 -8.35
C GLN A 27 1.13 2.17 -8.82
N ALA A 28 0.40 3.27 -8.60
CA ALA A 28 0.68 4.57 -9.16
C ALA A 28 0.76 4.60 -10.70
N ASN A 29 0.09 3.66 -11.37
CA ASN A 29 0.03 3.56 -12.82
C ASN A 29 -0.97 4.55 -13.41
N ILE A 30 -0.64 5.85 -13.33
CA ILE A 30 -1.38 6.93 -13.97
C ILE A 30 -0.47 7.59 -15.01
N PRO A 31 -0.63 7.26 -16.31
CA PRO A 31 0.18 7.82 -17.37
C PRO A 31 0.13 9.35 -17.44
N ARG A 32 1.25 9.97 -17.87
CA ARG A 32 1.39 11.44 -17.98
C ARG A 32 0.42 12.14 -18.95
N ARG A 33 -0.41 11.41 -19.68
CA ARG A 33 -1.49 11.99 -20.50
C ARG A 33 -2.74 12.33 -19.70
N TYR A 34 -2.85 11.82 -18.46
CA TYR A 34 -3.92 12.15 -17.54
C TYR A 34 -3.46 13.22 -16.56
N SER A 35 -4.28 14.25 -16.37
CA SER A 35 -4.00 15.35 -15.46
C SER A 35 -5.25 15.79 -14.73
N VAL A 36 -5.05 16.27 -13.51
CA VAL A 36 -6.08 16.85 -12.67
C VAL A 36 -5.52 18.15 -12.11
N LYS A 37 -6.25 19.26 -12.28
CA LYS A 37 -5.86 20.60 -11.78
C LYS A 37 -4.45 21.04 -12.21
N GLY A 38 -4.02 20.67 -13.43
CA GLY A 38 -2.71 21.02 -13.98
C GLY A 38 -1.55 20.14 -13.48
N THR A 39 -1.79 19.18 -12.59
CA THR A 39 -0.80 18.17 -12.21
C THR A 39 -1.01 16.91 -13.04
N THR A 40 0.09 16.42 -13.60
CA THR A 40 0.11 15.27 -14.49
C THR A 40 0.58 14.02 -13.76
N GLY A 41 -0.07 12.88 -14.01
CA GLY A 41 0.29 11.60 -13.40
C GLY A 41 -0.31 11.39 -12.01
N PRO A 42 0.22 10.43 -11.22
CA PRO A 42 -0.32 10.10 -9.91
C PRO A 42 -0.06 11.23 -8.90
N ASP A 43 -1.03 11.49 -8.04
CA ASP A 43 -0.87 12.45 -6.96
C ASP A 43 -0.18 11.83 -5.74
N ALA A 44 0.00 12.63 -4.68
CA ALA A 44 0.71 12.21 -3.48
C ALA A 44 0.00 11.09 -2.70
N GLU A 45 -1.32 10.95 -2.83
CA GLU A 45 -2.08 9.90 -2.15
C GLU A 45 -2.04 8.60 -2.96
N THR A 46 -2.16 8.69 -4.29
CA THR A 46 -1.92 7.58 -5.21
C THR A 46 -0.53 6.98 -4.98
N LEU A 47 0.52 7.81 -4.89
CA LEU A 47 1.90 7.36 -4.69
C LEU A 47 2.12 6.62 -3.37
N LYS A 48 1.27 6.83 -2.36
CA LYS A 48 1.38 6.19 -1.05
C LYS A 48 0.55 4.92 -0.93
N THR A 49 -0.62 4.89 -1.57
CA THR A 49 -1.68 3.91 -1.23
C THR A 49 -2.28 3.18 -2.43
N GLY A 50 -1.97 3.61 -3.66
CA GLY A 50 -2.48 2.98 -4.87
C GLY A 50 -3.99 3.12 -5.08
N ASP A 51 -4.64 4.05 -4.38
CA ASP A 51 -6.08 4.35 -4.46
C ASP A 51 -7.01 3.14 -4.26
N SER A 52 -6.56 2.18 -3.47
CA SER A 52 -7.26 0.91 -3.24
C SER A 52 -8.54 1.06 -2.39
N GLY A 53 -8.84 2.26 -1.90
CA GLY A 53 -10.02 2.56 -1.09
C GLY A 53 -9.94 2.03 0.34
N ALA A 54 -11.11 1.82 0.97
CA ALA A 54 -11.24 1.42 2.36
C ALA A 54 -10.56 0.07 2.66
N ARG A 55 -10.15 -0.12 3.92
CA ARG A 55 -9.53 -1.35 4.43
C ARG A 55 -10.64 -2.32 4.87
N ILE A 56 -10.78 -3.47 4.21
CA ILE A 56 -11.88 -4.42 4.45
C ILE A 56 -11.48 -5.62 5.32
N ALA A 57 -10.18 -5.89 5.43
CA ALA A 57 -9.64 -6.86 6.39
C ALA A 57 -8.28 -6.40 6.91
N CYS A 58 -7.97 -6.79 8.14
CA CYS A 58 -6.70 -6.50 8.80
C CYS A 58 -6.29 -7.69 9.66
N GLY A 59 -5.03 -8.11 9.55
CA GLY A 59 -4.46 -9.16 10.39
C GLY A 59 -3.08 -8.75 10.88
N VAL A 60 -2.86 -8.81 12.19
CA VAL A 60 -1.54 -8.57 12.79
C VAL A 60 -0.61 -9.72 12.39
N ILE A 61 0.62 -9.38 11.98
CA ILE A 61 1.67 -10.37 11.75
C ILE A 61 2.38 -10.60 13.08
N SER A 62 2.30 -11.83 13.58
CA SER A 62 2.93 -12.27 14.82
C SER A 62 3.57 -13.64 14.65
N GLU A 63 4.42 -14.01 15.60
CA GLU A 63 4.93 -15.38 15.67
C GLU A 63 3.79 -16.36 15.93
N ARG A 64 3.82 -17.46 15.19
CA ARG A 64 2.90 -18.57 15.41
C ARG A 64 3.32 -19.29 16.68
N ARG A 65 2.53 -19.16 17.72
CA ARG A 65 2.64 -19.99 18.94
C ARG A 65 2.01 -21.35 18.71
#